data_AF-A0A5B9EPV0-F1
#
_entry.id   AF-A0A5B9EPV0-F1
#
_cell.length_a   1.000
_cell.length_b   1.000
_cell.length_c   1.000
_cell.angle_alpha   90.00
_cell.angle_beta   90.00
_cell.angle_gamma   90.00
#
_symmetry.space_group_name_H-M   'P 1'
#
loop_
_entity.id
_entity.type
_entity.pdbx_description
1 polymer ?
#
loop_
_entity_poly.entity_id
_entity_poly.type
_entity_poly.pdbx_seq_one_letter_code
_entity_poly.pdbx_strand_id
1 'polypeptide(L)'
;MTHLISHQPSNILIPKDKSMPPALRRLRRTAIATTLLGLLGTGAALAHGADAGVQVEVVGAPSWSLSPVYHILMAHFPVALWMAAYLFILIRCLSDSQFAVRLQKAIWPLAALGTLAGFVTYGLGLTIYPWSAITESPLGRNHIMLATWTLSYWTVMSVLGYRFRRHLFDGAQRWITLALATVGATVITITGTLGGSLGGTPSLVTKSLSWIGWNVYNTFYLPSWMLAVYGAGAIALIAIGIVGRRRV
;
A
#
# COMPACT_ATOMS: atom_id res chain seq x y z
N MET A 1 38.84 -56.62 44.19
CA MET A 1 37.60 -55.82 44.36
C MET A 1 38.02 -54.39 44.60
N THR A 2 37.96 -53.56 43.56
CA THR A 2 38.34 -52.14 43.63
C THR A 2 37.31 -51.40 42.78
N HIS A 3 36.52 -50.54 43.42
CA HIS A 3 35.33 -49.91 42.85
C HIS A 3 35.69 -48.83 41.82
N LEU A 4 35.12 -48.96 40.61
CA LEU A 4 35.07 -47.91 39.60
C LEU A 4 33.99 -46.88 39.99
N ILE A 5 34.40 -45.65 40.26
CA ILE A 5 33.50 -44.51 40.47
C ILE A 5 33.17 -43.94 39.08
N SER A 6 31.92 -44.09 38.64
CA SER A 6 31.38 -43.44 37.45
C SER A 6 30.87 -42.04 37.80
N HIS A 7 31.51 -41.01 37.26
CA HIS A 7 30.98 -39.64 37.30
C HIS A 7 29.79 -39.53 36.33
N GLN A 8 28.59 -39.29 36.86
CA GLN A 8 27.46 -38.82 36.06
C GLN A 8 27.63 -37.33 35.71
N PRO A 9 27.41 -36.91 34.46
CA PRO A 9 27.39 -35.50 34.11
C PRO A 9 26.12 -34.82 34.66
N SER A 10 26.31 -33.70 35.34
CA SER A 10 25.27 -32.82 35.85
C SER A 10 24.32 -32.36 34.75
N ASN A 11 23.01 -32.55 34.96
CA ASN A 11 21.95 -31.99 34.13
C ASN A 11 22.07 -30.46 34.05
N ILE A 12 22.51 -29.95 32.90
CA ILE A 12 22.43 -28.53 32.56
C ILE A 12 20.94 -28.21 32.34
N LEU A 13 20.36 -27.46 33.27
CA LEU A 13 19.01 -26.90 33.14
C LEU A 13 19.00 -25.90 31.97
N ILE A 14 18.55 -26.36 30.80
CA ILE A 14 18.26 -25.49 29.65
C ILE A 14 17.13 -24.54 30.08
N PRO A 15 17.31 -23.20 30.00
CA PRO A 15 16.24 -22.25 30.29
C PRO A 15 15.06 -22.54 29.36
N LYS A 16 13.88 -22.82 29.93
CA LYS A 16 12.63 -22.95 29.17
C LYS A 16 12.42 -21.66 28.39
N ASP A 17 12.58 -21.73 27.07
CA ASP A 17 12.29 -20.65 26.14
C ASP A 17 10.85 -20.16 26.40
N LYS A 18 10.72 -18.91 26.84
CA LYS A 18 9.43 -18.23 27.08
C LYS A 18 8.81 -17.75 25.76
N SER A 19 9.04 -18.46 24.66
CA SER A 19 8.43 -18.13 23.38
C SER A 19 6.92 -18.38 23.45
N MET A 20 6.13 -17.40 23.00
CA MET A 20 4.66 -17.47 23.02
C MET A 20 4.15 -18.79 22.41
N PRO A 21 3.11 -19.41 23.00
CA PRO A 21 2.51 -20.62 22.47
C PRO A 21 2.08 -20.45 21.00
N PRO A 22 2.27 -21.47 20.15
CA PRO A 22 1.98 -21.38 18.72
C PRO A 22 0.53 -21.01 18.39
N ALA A 23 -0.42 -21.37 19.25
CA ALA A 23 -1.83 -20.97 19.14
C ALA A 23 -2.03 -19.45 19.32
N LEU A 24 -1.37 -18.85 20.30
CA LEU A 24 -1.37 -17.40 20.55
C LEU A 24 -0.69 -16.61 19.43
N ARG A 25 0.37 -17.17 18.83
CA ARG A 25 0.98 -16.60 17.60
C ARG A 25 0.04 -16.63 16.41
N ARG A 26 -0.72 -17.71 16.21
CA ARG A 26 -1.74 -17.79 15.14
C ARG A 26 -2.86 -16.78 15.37
N LEU A 27 -3.39 -16.70 16.59
CA LEU A 27 -4.47 -15.77 16.95
C LEU A 27 -4.08 -14.30 16.72
N ARG A 28 -2.85 -13.92 17.09
CA ARG A 28 -2.33 -12.57 16.86
C ARG A 28 -2.16 -12.27 15.37
N ARG A 29 -1.71 -13.25 14.57
CA ARG A 29 -1.57 -13.10 13.11
C ARG A 29 -2.93 -12.93 12.44
N THR A 30 -3.94 -13.72 12.83
CA THR A 30 -5.30 -13.58 12.29
C THR A 30 -5.95 -12.26 12.71
N ALA A 31 -5.77 -11.80 13.95
CA ALA A 31 -6.29 -10.50 14.38
C ALA A 31 -5.71 -9.34 13.55
N ILE A 32 -4.38 -9.31 13.34
CA ILE A 32 -3.72 -8.29 12.52
C ILE A 32 -4.20 -8.36 11.05
N ALA A 33 -4.36 -9.58 10.52
CA ALA A 33 -4.88 -9.80 9.17
C ALA A 33 -6.28 -9.21 9.00
N THR A 34 -7.18 -9.49 9.94
CA THR A 34 -8.57 -9.02 9.91
C THR A 34 -8.64 -7.50 10.06
N THR A 35 -7.79 -6.90 10.89
CA THR A 35 -7.73 -5.42 11.01
C THR A 35 -7.23 -4.77 9.72
N LEU A 36 -6.17 -5.31 9.10
CA LEU A 36 -5.61 -4.77 7.85
C LEU A 36 -6.57 -4.95 6.65
N LEU A 37 -7.22 -6.12 6.53
CA LEU A 37 -8.25 -6.37 5.53
C LEU A 37 -9.51 -5.54 5.77
N GLY A 38 -9.92 -5.40 7.03
CA GLY A 38 -11.10 -4.63 7.42
C GLY A 38 -10.96 -3.15 7.08
N LEU A 39 -9.81 -2.54 7.40
CA LEU A 39 -9.54 -1.12 7.12
C LEU A 39 -9.44 -0.79 5.62
N LEU A 40 -8.97 -1.73 4.79
CA LEU A 40 -8.81 -1.52 3.34
C LEU A 40 -10.05 -1.95 2.52
N GLY A 41 -10.72 -3.03 2.93
CA GLY A 41 -11.94 -3.53 2.30
C GLY A 41 -13.16 -2.64 2.54
N THR A 42 -13.28 -2.03 3.74
CA THR A 42 -14.32 -1.03 4.01
C THR A 42 -14.11 0.24 3.19
N GLY A 43 -12.86 0.68 2.97
CA GLY A 43 -12.58 1.84 2.12
C GLY A 43 -13.02 1.66 0.66
N ALA A 44 -12.84 0.46 0.08
CA ALA A 44 -13.23 0.16 -1.29
C ALA A 44 -14.76 -0.03 -1.46
N ALA A 45 -15.41 -0.69 -0.50
CA ALA A 45 -16.86 -0.89 -0.53
C ALA A 45 -17.66 0.40 -0.26
N LEU A 46 -17.10 1.34 0.52
CA LEU A 46 -17.71 2.63 0.85
C LEU A 46 -17.35 3.76 -0.15
N ALA A 47 -16.61 3.44 -1.21
CA ALA A 47 -16.24 4.39 -2.27
C ALA A 47 -17.36 4.60 -3.33
N HIS A 48 -18.38 3.74 -3.35
CA HIS A 48 -19.55 3.89 -4.20
C HIS A 48 -20.70 4.53 -3.42
N GLY A 49 -20.85 5.85 -3.52
CA GLY A 49 -22.07 6.55 -3.12
C GLY A 49 -23.24 6.14 -4.02
N ALA A 50 -24.45 6.12 -3.47
CA ALA A 50 -25.68 5.61 -4.11
C ALA A 50 -26.13 6.38 -5.38
N ASP A 51 -25.48 7.50 -5.71
CA ASP A 51 -25.95 8.45 -6.75
C ASP A 51 -24.93 8.68 -7.87
N ALA A 52 -24.11 7.67 -8.21
CA ALA A 52 -23.06 7.77 -9.23
C ALA A 52 -23.63 7.74 -10.66
N GLY A 53 -24.20 8.86 -11.11
CA GLY A 53 -24.77 8.96 -12.45
C GLY A 53 -25.07 10.38 -12.92
N VAL A 54 -24.08 11.28 -12.89
CA VAL A 54 -24.18 12.55 -13.64
C VAL A 54 -23.17 12.52 -14.79
N GLN A 55 -23.68 12.32 -16.00
CA GLN A 55 -22.95 12.54 -17.24
C GLN A 55 -22.65 14.04 -17.33
N VAL A 56 -21.43 14.45 -17.00
CA VAL A 56 -20.98 15.80 -17.31
C VAL A 56 -20.54 15.80 -18.76
N GLU A 57 -21.42 16.25 -19.64
CA GLU A 57 -21.08 16.54 -21.02
C GLU A 57 -20.02 17.66 -21.01
N VAL A 58 -18.82 17.38 -21.51
CA VAL A 58 -17.77 18.40 -21.64
C VAL A 58 -18.13 19.26 -22.86
N VAL A 59 -18.97 20.26 -22.64
CA VAL A 59 -19.38 21.23 -23.66
C VAL A 59 -18.12 21.89 -24.23
N GLY A 60 -17.82 21.64 -25.51
CA GLY A 60 -16.69 22.21 -26.24
C GLY A 60 -15.44 21.32 -26.38
N ALA A 61 -15.49 20.05 -25.97
CA ALA A 61 -14.38 19.12 -26.24
C ALA A 61 -14.31 18.77 -27.74
N PRO A 62 -13.10 18.73 -28.34
CA PRO A 62 -12.95 18.36 -29.74
C PRO A 62 -13.44 16.93 -29.99
N SER A 63 -13.96 16.66 -31.19
CA SER A 63 -14.63 15.39 -31.56
C SER A 63 -13.80 14.10 -31.41
N TRP A 64 -12.51 14.21 -31.10
CA TRP A 64 -11.57 13.11 -30.84
C TRP A 64 -11.25 12.92 -29.35
N SER A 65 -11.84 13.69 -28.44
CA SER A 65 -11.62 13.51 -27.00
C SER A 65 -12.24 12.20 -26.52
N LEU A 66 -11.42 11.33 -25.94
CA LEU A 66 -11.93 10.13 -25.26
C LEU A 66 -12.84 10.56 -24.10
N SER A 67 -14.02 9.94 -24.00
CA SER A 67 -14.95 10.21 -22.89
C SER A 67 -14.26 10.00 -21.52
N PRO A 68 -14.56 10.84 -20.51
CA PRO A 68 -14.16 10.64 -19.11
C PRO A 68 -14.40 9.22 -18.58
N VAL A 69 -15.42 8.53 -19.11
CA VAL A 69 -15.74 7.13 -18.79
C VAL A 69 -14.58 6.19 -19.09
N TYR A 70 -13.84 6.40 -20.19
CA TYR A 70 -12.69 5.56 -20.53
C TYR A 70 -11.57 5.67 -19.49
N HIS A 71 -11.30 6.88 -18.98
CA HIS A 71 -10.32 7.05 -17.90
C HIS A 71 -10.74 6.29 -16.65
N ILE A 72 -12.02 6.42 -16.26
CA ILE A 72 -12.57 5.74 -15.07
C ILE A 72 -12.45 4.22 -15.22
N LEU A 73 -12.87 3.65 -16.35
CA LEU A 73 -12.74 2.22 -16.62
C LEU A 73 -11.28 1.78 -16.60
N MET A 74 -10.40 2.54 -17.25
CA MET A 74 -8.97 2.23 -17.27
C MET A 74 -8.34 2.31 -15.88
N ALA A 75 -8.81 3.21 -15.00
CA ALA A 75 -8.33 3.35 -13.64
C ALA A 75 -8.61 2.12 -12.75
N HIS A 76 -9.62 1.29 -13.07
CA HIS A 76 -9.90 0.09 -12.29
C HIS A 76 -8.84 -1.00 -12.47
N PHE A 77 -8.22 -1.11 -13.65
CA PHE A 77 -7.21 -2.13 -13.93
C PHE A 77 -5.96 -2.03 -13.03
N PRO A 78 -5.24 -0.89 -12.96
CA PRO A 78 -4.09 -0.78 -12.09
C PRO A 78 -4.49 -0.97 -10.63
N VAL A 79 -5.64 -0.44 -10.21
CA VAL A 79 -6.16 -0.61 -8.86
C VAL A 79 -6.38 -2.08 -8.52
N ALA A 80 -7.11 -2.82 -9.37
CA ALA A 80 -7.38 -4.24 -9.14
C ALA A 80 -6.08 -5.06 -9.09
N LEU A 81 -5.14 -4.82 -10.01
CA LEU A 81 -3.88 -5.56 -10.10
C LEU A 81 -2.96 -5.30 -8.90
N TRP A 82 -2.82 -4.04 -8.49
CA TRP A 82 -2.03 -3.68 -7.32
C TRP A 82 -2.66 -4.16 -6.01
N MET A 83 -3.99 -4.07 -5.88
CA MET A 83 -4.70 -4.60 -4.70
C MET A 83 -4.67 -6.13 -4.64
N ALA A 84 -4.72 -6.82 -5.78
CA ALA A 84 -4.50 -8.27 -5.84
C ALA A 84 -3.07 -8.63 -5.43
N ALA A 85 -2.06 -7.91 -5.92
CA ALA A 85 -0.68 -8.10 -5.49
C ALA A 85 -0.52 -7.87 -3.98
N TYR A 86 -1.15 -6.81 -3.43
CA TYR A 86 -1.18 -6.55 -1.99
C TYR A 86 -1.82 -7.70 -1.20
N LEU A 87 -2.99 -8.19 -1.64
CA LEU A 87 -3.66 -9.34 -1.02
C LEU A 87 -2.75 -10.57 -0.99
N PHE A 88 -2.02 -10.82 -2.08
CA PHE A 88 -1.11 -11.96 -2.17
C PHE A 88 0.12 -11.79 -1.26
N ILE A 89 0.63 -10.56 -1.12
CA ILE A 89 1.67 -10.22 -0.12
C ILE A 89 1.14 -10.49 1.29
N LEU A 90 -0.08 -10.05 1.60
CA LEU A 90 -0.72 -10.27 2.90
C LEU A 90 -0.85 -11.76 3.21
N ILE A 91 -1.41 -12.55 2.29
CA ILE A 91 -1.54 -14.00 2.42
C ILE A 91 -0.16 -14.63 2.65
N ARG A 92 0.85 -14.25 1.86
CA ARG A 92 2.19 -14.82 1.96
C ARG A 92 2.90 -14.46 3.27
N CYS A 93 2.68 -13.26 3.81
CA CYS A 93 3.30 -12.84 5.07
C CYS A 93 2.70 -13.55 6.29
N LEU A 94 1.41 -13.89 6.23
CA LEU A 94 0.66 -14.48 7.34
C LEU A 94 0.67 -16.00 7.32
N SER A 95 0.79 -16.61 6.14
CA SER A 95 0.70 -18.05 5.92
C SER A 95 1.94 -18.61 5.22
N ASP A 96 2.39 -19.77 5.70
CA ASP A 96 3.45 -20.58 5.11
C ASP A 96 2.87 -21.82 4.38
N SER A 97 1.57 -21.83 4.07
CA SER A 97 0.93 -22.93 3.35
C SER A 97 1.45 -23.05 1.90
N GLN A 98 1.36 -24.25 1.32
CA GLN A 98 1.76 -24.47 -0.09
C GLN A 98 1.02 -23.53 -1.05
N PHE A 99 -0.24 -23.24 -0.78
CA PHE A 99 -1.03 -22.27 -1.54
C PHE A 99 -0.39 -20.87 -1.51
N ALA A 100 -0.06 -20.35 -0.32
CA ALA A 100 0.54 -19.02 -0.16
C ALA A 100 1.91 -18.91 -0.87
N VAL A 101 2.72 -19.97 -0.80
CA VAL A 101 4.02 -20.03 -1.49
C VAL A 101 3.86 -20.06 -3.01
N ARG A 102 2.86 -20.77 -3.54
CA ARG A 102 2.56 -20.76 -4.99
C ARG A 102 2.08 -19.39 -5.44
N LEU A 103 1.18 -18.78 -4.65
CA LEU A 103 0.61 -17.47 -4.93
C LEU A 103 1.68 -16.35 -4.97
N GLN A 104 2.74 -16.48 -4.17
CA GLN A 104 3.88 -15.55 -4.17
C GLN A 104 4.46 -15.33 -5.58
N LYS A 105 4.46 -16.35 -6.44
CA LYS A 105 5.02 -16.26 -7.80
C LYS A 105 4.28 -15.24 -8.67
N ALA A 106 3.01 -14.97 -8.38
CA ALA A 106 2.16 -14.04 -9.13
C ALA A 106 2.25 -12.58 -8.63
N ILE A 107 2.74 -12.34 -7.40
CA ILE A 107 2.76 -11.00 -6.77
C ILE A 107 3.40 -9.94 -7.68
N TRP A 108 4.64 -10.18 -8.09
CA TRP A 108 5.42 -9.19 -8.82
C TRP A 108 5.02 -9.05 -10.30
N PRO A 109 4.64 -10.14 -11.01
CA PRO A 109 3.98 -10.01 -12.30
C PRO A 109 2.70 -9.17 -12.25
N LEU A 110 1.83 -9.38 -11.25
CA LEU A 110 0.62 -8.58 -11.07
C LEU A 110 0.95 -7.11 -10.79
N ALA A 111 1.92 -6.85 -9.90
CA ALA A 111 2.36 -5.49 -9.61
C ALA A 111 2.91 -4.79 -10.87
N ALA A 112 3.69 -5.50 -11.69
CA ALA A 112 4.24 -4.96 -12.94
C ALA A 112 3.15 -4.68 -13.98
N LEU A 113 2.17 -5.57 -14.16
CA LEU A 113 1.02 -5.33 -15.02
C LEU A 113 0.18 -4.16 -14.52
N GLY A 114 -0.03 -4.06 -13.20
CA GLY A 114 -0.69 -2.91 -12.58
C GLY A 114 0.06 -1.61 -12.86
N THR A 115 1.38 -1.64 -12.81
CA THR A 115 2.23 -0.49 -13.15
C THR A 115 2.10 -0.07 -14.61
N LEU A 116 2.12 -1.04 -15.53
CA LEU A 116 1.91 -0.76 -16.96
C LEU A 116 0.53 -0.13 -17.21
N ALA A 117 -0.52 -0.73 -16.65
CA ALA A 117 -1.87 -0.17 -16.72
C ALA A 117 -1.93 1.23 -16.08
N GLY A 118 -1.20 1.45 -14.98
CA GLY A 118 -1.10 2.74 -14.29
C GLY A 118 -0.49 3.84 -15.17
N PHE A 119 0.55 3.53 -15.93
CA PHE A 119 1.11 4.47 -16.92
C PHE A 119 0.08 4.84 -18.00
N VAL A 120 -0.66 3.86 -18.51
CA VAL A 120 -1.73 4.09 -19.50
C VAL A 120 -2.83 4.97 -18.90
N THR A 121 -3.34 4.64 -17.71
CA THR A 121 -4.37 5.43 -17.02
C THR A 121 -3.92 6.85 -16.74
N TYR A 122 -2.68 7.02 -16.27
CA TYR A 122 -2.12 8.34 -15.96
C TYR A 122 -2.01 9.19 -17.23
N GLY A 123 -1.48 8.62 -18.33
CA GLY A 123 -1.44 9.27 -19.63
C GLY A 123 -2.83 9.67 -20.13
N LEU A 124 -3.81 8.77 -20.05
CA LEU A 124 -5.19 9.06 -20.41
C LEU A 124 -5.78 10.21 -19.59
N GLY A 125 -5.51 10.26 -18.28
CA GLY A 125 -5.96 11.35 -17.42
C GLY A 125 -5.44 12.70 -17.88
N LEU A 126 -4.16 12.78 -18.26
CA LEU A 126 -3.56 14.02 -18.79
C LEU A 126 -4.08 14.41 -20.18
N THR A 127 -4.56 13.46 -20.99
CA THR A 127 -5.13 13.75 -22.32
C THR A 127 -6.61 14.10 -22.28
N ILE A 128 -7.36 13.58 -21.30
CA ILE A 128 -8.82 13.75 -21.20
C ILE A 128 -9.19 15.01 -20.43
N TYR A 129 -8.47 15.33 -19.35
CA TYR A 129 -8.76 16.48 -18.51
C TYR A 129 -7.78 17.62 -18.77
N PRO A 130 -8.25 18.85 -19.04
CA PRO A 130 -7.37 19.99 -19.26
C PRO A 130 -6.57 20.31 -18.00
N TRP A 131 -5.34 20.80 -18.19
CA TRP A 131 -4.41 21.08 -17.08
C TRP A 131 -4.97 22.07 -16.06
N SER A 132 -5.74 23.06 -16.50
CA SER A 132 -6.45 24.00 -15.63
C SER A 132 -7.44 23.28 -14.70
N ALA A 133 -8.25 22.35 -15.21
CA ALA A 133 -9.19 21.59 -14.40
C ALA A 133 -8.49 20.75 -13.31
N ILE A 134 -7.30 20.22 -13.59
CA ILE A 134 -6.50 19.44 -12.64
C ILE A 134 -5.82 20.36 -11.61
N THR A 135 -5.39 21.55 -12.00
CA THR A 135 -4.49 22.39 -11.18
C THR A 135 -5.13 23.63 -10.57
N GLU A 136 -6.37 23.98 -10.87
CA GLU A 136 -7.02 25.14 -10.25
C GLU A 136 -7.58 24.83 -8.86
N SER A 137 -8.01 23.58 -8.61
CA SER A 137 -8.57 23.18 -7.32
C SER A 137 -7.55 22.46 -6.42
N PRO A 138 -7.63 22.63 -5.08
CA PRO A 138 -6.85 21.82 -4.14
C PRO A 138 -7.08 20.31 -4.33
N LEU A 139 -8.32 19.90 -4.59
CA LEU A 139 -8.69 18.50 -4.79
C LEU A 139 -8.01 17.92 -6.03
N GLY A 140 -8.03 18.62 -7.16
CA GLY A 140 -7.35 18.21 -8.39
C GLY A 140 -5.83 18.08 -8.21
N ARG A 141 -5.20 19.06 -7.54
CA ARG A 141 -3.77 19.02 -7.22
C ARG A 141 -3.40 17.84 -6.32
N ASN A 142 -4.20 17.59 -5.29
CA ASN A 142 -4.00 16.46 -4.38
C ASN A 142 -4.16 15.14 -5.13
N HIS A 143 -5.16 15.03 -6.02
CA HIS A 143 -5.37 13.84 -6.82
C HIS A 143 -4.20 13.56 -7.77
N ILE A 144 -3.76 14.55 -8.56
CA ILE A 144 -2.64 14.33 -9.48
C ILE A 144 -1.34 14.00 -8.74
N MET A 145 -1.06 14.69 -7.62
CA MET A 145 0.09 14.38 -6.78
C MET A 145 0.05 12.92 -6.28
N LEU A 146 -1.09 12.48 -5.73
CA LEU A 146 -1.24 11.12 -5.24
C LEU A 146 -1.25 10.07 -6.36
N ALA A 147 -1.77 10.39 -7.54
CA ALA A 147 -1.67 9.53 -8.71
C ALA A 147 -0.20 9.34 -9.13
N THR A 148 0.59 10.42 -9.18
CA THR A 148 2.03 10.36 -9.45
C THR A 148 2.75 9.54 -8.38
N TRP A 149 2.44 9.75 -7.10
CA TRP A 149 3.05 9.02 -5.99
C TRP A 149 2.69 7.53 -6.02
N THR A 150 1.42 7.19 -6.24
CA THR A 150 0.97 5.80 -6.38
C THR A 150 1.72 5.10 -7.49
N LEU A 151 1.76 5.71 -8.68
CA LEU A 151 2.43 5.14 -9.84
C LEU A 151 3.93 4.95 -9.58
N SER A 152 4.60 5.96 -9.03
CA SER A 152 6.02 5.91 -8.71
C SER A 152 6.31 4.83 -7.66
N TYR A 153 5.51 4.78 -6.60
CA TYR A 153 5.66 3.83 -5.51
C TYR A 153 5.51 2.39 -6.00
N TRP A 154 4.45 2.10 -6.74
CA TRP A 154 4.21 0.76 -7.26
C TRP A 154 5.17 0.36 -8.38
N THR A 155 5.71 1.32 -9.13
CA THR A 155 6.83 1.09 -10.06
C THR A 155 8.06 0.60 -9.30
N VAL A 156 8.47 1.33 -8.26
CA VAL A 156 9.61 0.94 -7.41
C VAL A 156 9.37 -0.42 -6.75
N MET A 157 8.17 -0.64 -6.20
CA MET A 157 7.79 -1.93 -5.61
C MET A 157 7.84 -3.06 -6.63
N SER A 158 7.42 -2.83 -7.88
CA SER A 158 7.44 -3.83 -8.95
C SER A 158 8.89 -4.20 -9.32
N VAL A 159 9.75 -3.20 -9.52
CA VAL A 159 11.16 -3.39 -9.91
C VAL A 159 11.96 -4.05 -8.78
N LEU A 160 11.97 -3.46 -7.59
CA LEU A 160 12.71 -3.98 -6.44
C LEU A 160 12.11 -5.31 -5.97
N GLY A 161 10.78 -5.39 -5.96
CA GLY A 161 10.03 -6.59 -5.62
C GLY A 161 10.43 -7.77 -6.49
N TYR A 162 10.44 -7.58 -7.81
CA TYR A 162 10.88 -8.61 -8.74
C TYR A 162 12.36 -8.94 -8.59
N ARG A 163 13.23 -7.93 -8.43
CA ARG A 163 14.68 -8.08 -8.29
C ARG A 163 15.08 -8.88 -7.05
N PHE A 164 14.39 -8.68 -5.94
CA PHE A 164 14.68 -9.29 -4.65
C PHE A 164 13.65 -10.34 -4.21
N ARG A 165 12.77 -10.79 -5.11
CA ARG A 165 11.62 -11.69 -4.83
C ARG A 165 11.90 -12.95 -4.02
N ARG A 166 13.15 -13.42 -4.01
CA ARG A 166 13.58 -14.61 -3.25
C ARG A 166 13.74 -14.32 -1.74
N HIS A 167 14.02 -13.08 -1.36
CA HIS A 167 14.35 -12.70 0.02
C HIS A 167 13.22 -11.95 0.73
N LEU A 168 12.27 -11.41 -0.03
CA LEU A 168 11.24 -10.50 0.50
C LEU A 168 10.28 -11.14 1.51
N PHE A 169 10.23 -12.47 1.58
CA PHE A 169 9.34 -13.21 2.46
C PHE A 169 10.07 -14.05 3.52
N ASP A 170 11.38 -13.83 3.69
CA ASP A 170 12.20 -14.56 4.65
C ASP A 170 12.35 -13.77 5.97
N GLY A 171 12.20 -14.46 7.10
CA GLY A 171 12.47 -13.91 8.43
C GLY A 171 11.73 -12.60 8.73
N ALA A 172 12.49 -11.55 9.07
CA ALA A 172 11.95 -10.21 9.36
C ALA A 172 11.55 -9.44 8.09
N GLN A 173 12.16 -9.75 6.94
CA GLN A 173 11.94 -9.03 5.68
C GLN A 173 10.48 -9.10 5.23
N ARG A 174 9.77 -10.20 5.51
CA ARG A 174 8.33 -10.32 5.19
C ARG A 174 7.49 -9.22 5.81
N TRP A 175 7.82 -8.80 7.03
CA TRP A 175 7.05 -7.76 7.73
C TRP A 175 7.36 -6.37 7.16
N ILE A 176 8.59 -6.15 6.70
CA ILE A 176 8.98 -4.94 5.97
C ILE A 176 8.25 -4.89 4.62
N THR A 177 8.24 -6.00 3.88
CA THR A 177 7.50 -6.13 2.62
C THR A 177 6.01 -5.86 2.83
N LEU A 178 5.42 -6.43 3.89
CA LEU A 178 4.02 -6.17 4.24
C LEU A 178 3.78 -4.69 4.55
N ALA A 179 4.61 -4.08 5.40
CA ALA A 179 4.46 -2.67 5.78
C ALA A 179 4.54 -1.75 4.55
N LEU A 180 5.52 -1.96 3.67
CA LEU A 180 5.64 -1.22 2.41
C LEU A 180 4.44 -1.46 1.50
N ALA A 181 3.99 -2.71 1.35
CA ALA A 181 2.83 -2.99 0.52
C ALA A 181 1.55 -2.35 1.09
N THR A 182 1.39 -2.29 2.43
CA THR A 182 0.28 -1.62 3.09
C THR A 182 0.33 -0.11 2.84
N VAL A 183 1.49 0.54 2.90
CA VAL A 183 1.63 1.95 2.52
C VAL A 183 1.17 2.15 1.07
N GLY A 184 1.62 1.30 0.14
CA GLY A 184 1.19 1.36 -1.26
C GLY A 184 -0.31 1.17 -1.45
N ALA A 185 -0.92 0.24 -0.71
CA ALA A 185 -2.36 -0.01 -0.68
C ALA A 185 -3.15 1.19 -0.10
N THR A 186 -2.65 1.84 0.95
CA THR A 186 -3.27 3.03 1.51
C THR A 186 -3.24 4.20 0.52
N VAL A 187 -2.08 4.47 -0.09
CA VAL A 187 -1.93 5.58 -1.03
C VAL A 187 -2.84 5.41 -2.24
N ILE A 188 -2.96 4.20 -2.79
CA ILE A 188 -3.89 3.95 -3.91
C ILE A 188 -5.35 4.10 -3.51
N THR A 189 -5.76 3.63 -2.32
CA THR A 189 -7.14 3.80 -1.84
C THR A 189 -7.50 5.28 -1.70
N ILE A 190 -6.58 6.11 -1.18
CA ILE A 190 -6.78 7.56 -1.11
C ILE A 190 -6.84 8.16 -2.52
N THR A 191 -5.92 7.77 -3.42
CA THR A 191 -5.91 8.25 -4.81
C THR A 191 -7.23 8.00 -5.52
N GLY A 192 -7.74 6.76 -5.44
CA GLY A 192 -9.03 6.38 -6.02
C GLY A 192 -10.21 7.13 -5.40
N THR A 193 -10.17 7.36 -4.08
CA THR A 193 -11.17 8.18 -3.38
C THR A 193 -11.21 9.62 -3.88
N LEU A 194 -10.04 10.25 -4.08
CA LEU A 194 -9.99 11.61 -4.60
C LEU A 194 -10.49 11.67 -6.04
N GLY A 195 -10.19 10.63 -6.85
CA GLY A 195 -10.71 10.49 -8.20
C GLY A 195 -12.24 10.40 -8.24
N GLY A 196 -12.84 9.58 -7.36
CA GLY A 196 -14.30 9.53 -7.21
C GLY A 196 -14.89 10.87 -6.77
N SER A 197 -14.24 11.54 -5.81
CA SER A 197 -14.67 12.87 -5.34
C SER A 197 -14.65 13.93 -6.45
N LEU A 198 -13.69 13.86 -7.38
CA LEU A 198 -13.66 14.70 -8.60
C LEU A 198 -14.79 14.36 -9.58
N GLY A 199 -15.19 13.09 -9.64
CA GLY A 199 -16.34 12.62 -10.41
C GLY A 199 -17.71 12.88 -9.76
N GLY A 200 -17.76 13.65 -8.66
CA GLY A 200 -19.00 13.98 -7.97
C GLY A 200 -19.48 12.92 -6.98
N THR A 201 -18.65 11.93 -6.62
CA THR A 201 -18.97 10.89 -5.63
C THR A 201 -18.04 10.97 -4.40
N PRO A 202 -18.27 11.94 -3.47
CA PRO A 202 -17.49 12.03 -2.25
C PRO A 202 -17.60 10.74 -1.42
N SER A 203 -16.48 10.23 -0.91
CA SER A 203 -16.46 9.02 -0.08
C SER A 203 -16.24 9.33 1.41
N LEU A 204 -16.53 8.32 2.25
CA LEU A 204 -16.22 8.38 3.68
C LEU A 204 -14.73 8.54 3.98
N VAL A 205 -13.86 8.09 3.06
CA VAL A 205 -12.39 8.26 3.20
C VAL A 205 -12.01 9.75 3.05
N THR A 206 -12.66 10.49 2.16
CA THR A 206 -12.48 11.95 2.04
C THR A 206 -12.84 12.65 3.36
N LYS A 207 -13.91 12.18 4.01
CA LYS A 207 -14.35 12.71 5.31
C LYS A 207 -13.38 12.35 6.44
N SER A 208 -12.87 11.12 6.50
CA SER A 208 -11.95 10.71 7.56
C SER A 208 -10.58 11.39 7.46
N LEU A 209 -10.10 11.73 6.25
CA LEU A 209 -8.90 12.54 6.07
C LEU A 209 -9.03 13.94 6.70
N SER A 210 -10.22 14.53 6.66
CA SER A 210 -10.46 15.84 7.30
C SER A 210 -10.27 15.80 8.82
N TRP A 211 -10.53 14.66 9.47
CA TRP A 211 -10.38 14.51 10.92
C TRP A 211 -8.93 14.54 11.38
N ILE A 212 -7.99 14.16 10.51
CA ILE A 212 -6.55 14.25 10.78
C ILE A 212 -5.94 15.55 10.21
N GLY A 213 -6.78 16.55 9.92
CA GLY A 213 -6.35 17.86 9.42
C GLY A 213 -6.02 17.90 7.93
N TRP A 214 -6.28 16.82 7.17
CA TRP A 214 -6.16 16.83 5.71
C TRP A 214 -7.52 17.02 5.05
N ASN A 215 -7.99 18.27 5.05
CA ASN A 215 -9.19 18.60 4.28
C ASN A 215 -8.79 18.74 2.81
N VAL A 216 -9.02 17.71 2.01
CA VAL A 216 -8.57 17.63 0.61
C VAL A 216 -9.23 18.67 -0.32
N TYR A 217 -10.30 19.33 0.13
CA TYR A 217 -10.92 20.46 -0.58
C TYR A 217 -10.24 21.80 -0.29
N ASN A 218 -9.57 21.95 0.85
CA ASN A 218 -9.00 23.23 1.31
C ASN A 218 -7.48 23.18 1.55
N THR A 219 -6.88 21.99 1.66
CA THR A 219 -5.47 21.80 1.95
C THR A 219 -4.72 21.56 0.66
N PHE A 220 -3.76 22.43 0.34
CA PHE A 220 -2.87 22.24 -0.81
C PHE A 220 -1.77 21.24 -0.47
N TYR A 221 -1.75 20.11 -1.19
CA TYR A 221 -0.79 19.01 -1.07
C TYR A 221 -0.89 18.21 0.23
N LEU A 222 -0.42 18.75 1.34
CA LEU A 222 -0.23 18.00 2.60
C LEU A 222 -0.55 18.89 3.81
N PRO A 223 -1.08 18.32 4.91
CA PRO A 223 -1.21 19.04 6.17
C PRO A 223 0.15 19.44 6.74
N SER A 224 0.23 20.56 7.46
CA SER A 224 1.49 21.05 8.03
C SER A 224 2.18 20.06 8.98
N TRP A 225 1.42 19.20 9.67
CA TRP A 225 2.00 18.18 10.55
C TRP A 225 2.80 17.11 9.79
N MET A 226 2.49 16.83 8.53
CA MET A 226 3.28 15.89 7.71
C MET A 226 4.69 16.40 7.47
N LEU A 227 4.91 17.72 7.43
CA LEU A 227 6.25 18.30 7.33
C LEU A 227 7.11 17.93 8.55
N ALA A 228 6.52 17.94 9.75
CA ALA A 228 7.21 17.50 10.96
C ALA A 228 7.56 16.00 10.90
N VAL A 229 6.66 15.17 10.35
CA VAL A 229 6.91 13.73 10.15
C VAL A 229 8.04 13.50 9.15
N TYR A 230 8.08 14.22 8.03
CA TYR A 230 9.20 14.13 7.08
C TYR A 230 10.52 14.60 7.69
N GLY A 231 10.50 15.70 8.47
CA GLY A 231 11.66 16.16 9.21
C GLY A 231 12.18 15.10 10.19
N ALA A 232 11.29 14.51 10.99
CA ALA A 232 11.64 13.44 11.92
C ALA A 232 12.18 12.19 11.20
N GLY A 233 11.56 11.81 10.08
CA GLY A 233 12.00 10.69 9.25
C GLY A 233 13.40 10.91 8.66
N ALA A 234 13.68 12.11 8.15
CA ALA A 234 15.00 12.48 7.66
C ALA A 234 16.07 12.38 8.76
N ILE A 235 15.78 12.90 9.96
CA ILE A 235 16.67 12.81 11.12
C ILE A 235 16.92 11.34 11.50
N ALA A 236 15.87 10.51 11.51
CA ALA A 236 15.99 9.09 11.82
C ALA A 236 16.89 8.35 10.80
N LEU A 237 16.72 8.61 9.51
CA LEU A 237 17.56 8.02 8.46
C LEU A 237 19.03 8.43 8.60
N ILE A 238 19.30 9.72 8.90
CA ILE A 238 20.65 10.21 9.18
C ILE A 238 21.25 9.49 10.39
N ALA A 239 20.49 9.39 11.49
CA ALA A 239 20.94 8.72 12.70
C ALA A 239 21.26 7.24 12.45
N ILE A 240 20.40 6.52 11.71
CA ILE A 240 20.63 5.13 11.32
C ILE A 240 21.90 5.02 10.46
N GLY A 241 22.11 5.91 9.50
CA GLY A 241 23.31 5.94 8.68
C GLY A 241 24.59 6.14 9.49
N ILE A 242 24.58 7.08 10.45
CA ILE A 242 25.71 7.35 11.35
C ILE A 242 26.00 6.15 12.25
N VAL A 243 24.96 5.56 12.86
CA VAL A 243 25.11 4.40 13.75
C VAL A 243 25.56 3.15 12.98
N GLY A 244 25.02 2.93 11.78
CA GLY A 244 25.39 1.82 10.90
C GLY A 244 26.86 1.89 10.48
N ARG A 245 27.37 3.08 10.18
CA ARG A 245 28.79 3.29 9.84
C ARG A 245 29.75 2.93 10.98
N ARG A 246 29.31 2.96 12.23
CA ARG A 246 30.14 2.61 13.40
C ARG A 246 30.20 1.11 13.70
N ARG A 247 29.41 0.29 12.99
CA ARG A 247 29.31 -1.16 13.20
C ARG A 247 29.95 -1.99 12.08
N VAL A 248 30.44 -1.34 11.03
CA VAL A 248 31.27 -1.90 9.95
C VAL A 248 32.70 -1.47 10.22
#